data_AF-E4PKC4-F1
#
_entry.id   AF-E4PKC4-F1
#
_cell.length_a   1.000
_cell.length_b   1.000
_cell.length_c   1.000
_cell.angle_alpha   90.00
_cell.angle_beta   90.00
_cell.angle_gamma   90.00
#
_symmetry.space_group_name_H-M   'P 1'
#
loop_
_entity.id
_entity.type
_entity.pdbx_description
1 polymer ?
#
loop_
_entity_poly.entity_id
_entity_poly.type
_entity_poly.pdbx_seq_one_letter_code
_entity_poly.pdbx_strand_id
1 'polypeptide(L)' 'MSAKVKVVHEELGEFIFSTRDISDGGVFIVVDTEPFAPNLGDTVTVQVQGLPVPAPVLEMVVVRKTNDGYGLQFDQNGD' A
#
# COMPACT_ATOMS: atom_id res chain seq x y z
N MET A 1 -4.52 -15.82 -6.98
CA MET A 1 -3.54 -14.93 -7.64
C MET A 1 -3.57 -13.62 -6.86
N SER A 2 -2.46 -13.19 -6.26
CA SER A 2 -2.40 -11.92 -5.52
C SER A 2 -2.26 -10.75 -6.50
N ALA A 3 -2.94 -9.64 -6.25
CA ALA A 3 -2.77 -8.44 -7.05
C ALA A 3 -1.41 -7.82 -6.76
N LYS A 4 -0.87 -7.09 -7.74
CA LYS A 4 0.30 -6.24 -7.55
C LYS A 4 -0.17 -4.81 -7.36
N VAL A 5 0.42 -4.11 -6.39
CA VAL A 5 0.17 -2.70 -6.15
C VAL A 5 1.49 -1.94 -6.17
N LYS A 6 1.43 -0.74 -6.74
CA LYS A 6 2.49 0.25 -6.65
C LYS A 6 2.23 1.11 -5.44
N VAL A 7 3.21 1.21 -4.56
CA VAL A 7 3.16 2.00 -3.34
C VAL A 7 4.24 3.07 -3.44
N VAL A 8 3.84 4.34 -3.33
CA VAL A 8 4.77 5.47 -3.30
C VAL A 8 4.70 6.11 -1.93
N HIS A 9 5.86 6.22 -1.30
CA HIS A 9 6.08 6.94 -0.06
C HIS A 9 6.98 8.15 -0.36
N GLU A 10 6.70 9.29 0.25
CA GLU A 10 7.41 10.55 -0.03
C GLU A 10 8.93 10.41 0.18
N GLU A 11 9.34 9.88 1.33
CA GLU A 11 10.77 9.71 1.66
C GLU A 11 11.41 8.42 1.14
N LEU A 12 10.68 7.30 1.12
CA LEU A 12 11.24 5.98 0.76
C LEU A 12 11.22 5.73 -0.75
N GLY A 13 10.40 6.46 -1.51
CA GLY A 13 10.26 6.31 -2.96
C GLY A 13 9.15 5.33 -3.37
N GLU A 14 9.30 4.75 -4.56
CA GLU A 14 8.30 3.89 -5.21
C GLU A 14 8.67 2.40 -5.15
N PHE A 15 7.67 1.57 -4.83
CA PHE A 15 7.82 0.12 -4.67
C PHE A 15 6.66 -0.64 -5.29
N ILE A 16 6.88 -1.90 -5.67
CA ILE A 16 5.84 -2.82 -6.16
C ILE A 16 5.70 -3.99 -5.19
N PHE A 17 4.52 -4.17 -4.61
CA PHE A 17 4.24 -5.24 -3.65
C PHE A 17 3.15 -6.18 -4.14
N SER A 18 3.17 -7.42 -3.61
CA SER A 18 2.03 -8.32 -3.67
C SER A 18 1.05 -7.96 -2.55
N THR A 19 -0.25 -7.98 -2.84
CA THR A 19 -1.27 -7.88 -1.79
C THR A 19 -1.54 -9.26 -1.19
N ARG A 20 -1.73 -9.33 0.13
CA ARG A 20 -2.29 -10.52 0.78
C ARG A 20 -3.81 -10.48 0.72
N ASP A 21 -4.39 -9.36 1.13
CA ASP A 21 -5.83 -9.14 1.19
C ASP A 21 -6.16 -7.72 0.71
N ILE A 22 -7.34 -7.57 0.09
CA ILE A 22 -7.93 -6.29 -0.33
C ILE A 22 -9.36 -6.28 0.18
N SER A 23 -9.75 -5.18 0.82
CA SER A 23 -11.07 -4.96 1.38
C SER A 23 -11.53 -3.52 1.15
N ASP A 24 -12.80 -3.24 1.39
CA ASP A 24 -13.36 -1.87 1.30
C ASP A 24 -12.69 -0.90 2.29
N GLY A 25 -12.11 -1.41 3.38
CA GLY A 25 -11.42 -0.60 4.38
C GLY A 25 -9.94 -0.37 4.07
N GLY A 26 -9.31 -1.23 3.27
CA GLY A 26 -7.86 -1.15 3.09
C GLY A 26 -7.22 -2.37 2.43
N VAL A 27 -5.89 -2.32 2.33
CA VAL A 27 -5.05 -3.29 1.63
C VAL A 27 -3.94 -3.76 2.55
N PHE A 28 -3.65 -5.06 2.55
CA PHE A 28 -2.44 -5.59 3.19
C PHE A 28 -1.39 -5.91 2.14
N ILE A 29 -0.21 -5.28 2.24
CA ILE A 29 0.93 -5.54 1.36
C ILE A 29 1.93 -6.48 2.03
N VAL A 30 2.50 -7.40 1.26
CA VAL A 30 3.57 -8.30 1.71
C VAL A 30 4.92 -7.70 1.35
N VAL A 31 5.82 -7.64 2.34
CA VAL A 31 7.17 -7.07 2.20
C VAL A 31 8.17 -8.15 2.59
N ASP A 32 8.79 -8.78 1.60
CA ASP A 32 9.75 -9.87 1.82
C ASP A 32 11.18 -9.36 2.09
N THR A 33 11.53 -8.15 1.63
CA THR A 33 12.89 -7.58 1.76
C THR A 33 12.86 -6.05 1.87
N GLU A 34 13.77 -5.50 2.69
CA GLU A 34 14.09 -4.07 2.81
C GLU A 34 14.53 -3.48 1.44
N PRO A 35 14.28 -2.17 1.17
CA PRO A 35 14.31 -1.04 2.12
C PRO A 35 12.96 -0.41 2.52
N PHE A 36 11.81 -1.04 2.26
CA PHE A 36 10.52 -0.44 2.61
C PHE A 36 10.17 -0.59 4.10
N ALA A 37 10.39 0.48 4.87
CA ALA A 37 10.14 0.50 6.31
C ALA A 37 9.45 1.80 6.79
N PRO A 38 8.21 2.09 6.35
CA PRO A 38 7.48 3.25 6.83
C PRO A 38 7.07 3.10 8.31
N ASN A 39 6.77 4.22 8.94
CA ASN A 39 6.23 4.30 10.29
C ASN A 39 4.70 4.14 10.28
N LEU A 40 4.12 3.83 11.43
CA LEU A 40 2.67 3.88 11.61
C LEU A 40 2.21 5.34 11.54
N GLY A 41 1.16 5.60 10.77
CA GLY A 41 0.63 6.93 10.49
C GLY A 41 1.20 7.58 9.23
N ASP A 42 2.23 7.02 8.61
CA ASP A 42 2.78 7.55 7.37
C ASP A 42 1.75 7.45 6.23
N THR A 43 1.72 8.47 5.39
CA THR A 43 0.85 8.52 4.21
C THR A 43 1.59 7.95 3.00
N VAL A 44 0.90 7.10 2.26
CA VAL A 44 1.39 6.49 1.02
C VAL A 44 0.31 6.59 -0.05
N THR A 45 0.73 6.57 -1.32
CA THR A 45 -0.21 6.36 -2.42
C THR A 45 -0.14 4.93 -2.92
N VAL A 46 -1.28 4.37 -3.29
CA VAL A 46 -1.42 2.98 -3.74
C VAL A 46 -2.14 2.94 -5.08
N GLN A 47 -1.61 2.18 -6.03
CA GLN A 47 -2.21 1.98 -7.34
C GLN A 47 -2.12 0.52 -7.77
N VAL A 48 -3.26 -0.11 -8.07
CA VAL A 48 -3.30 -1.48 -8.61
C VAL A 48 -2.61 -1.53 -9.99
N GLN A 49 -1.78 -2.55 -10.18
CA GLN A 49 -0.99 -2.76 -11.39
C GLN A 49 -1.52 -3.95 -12.22
N GLY A 50 -1.10 -4.00 -13.48
CA GLY A 50 -1.44 -5.11 -14.38
C GLY A 50 -2.83 -5.02 -15.02
N LEU A 51 -3.50 -3.87 -14.91
CA LEU A 51 -4.74 -3.59 -15.63
C LEU A 51 -4.44 -2.99 -17.02
N PRO A 52 -5.33 -3.17 -18.02
CA PRO A 52 -5.15 -2.62 -19.37
C PRO A 52 -5.15 -1.08 -19.40
N VAL A 53 -5.72 -0.45 -18.37
CA VAL A 53 -5.69 0.99 -18.12
C VAL A 53 -5.19 1.24 -16.69
N PRO A 54 -4.51 2.36 -16.42
CA PRO A 54 -4.06 2.69 -15.07
C PRO A 54 -5.23 2.71 -14.08
N ALA A 55 -5.09 1.99 -12.96
CA ALA A 55 -6.03 2.07 -11.85
C ALA A 55 -6.00 3.48 -11.23
N PRO A 56 -7.07 3.92 -10.53
CA PRO A 56 -7.00 5.12 -9.71
C PRO A 56 -5.87 5.00 -8.68
N VAL A 57 -5.23 6.14 -8.41
CA VAL A 57 -4.27 6.27 -7.30
C VAL A 57 -5.06 6.60 -6.04
N LEU A 58 -4.81 5.86 -4.98
CA LEU A 58 -5.51 5.96 -3.70
C LEU A 58 -4.54 6.46 -2.64
N GLU A 59 -4.93 7.50 -1.90
CA GLU A 59 -4.19 7.94 -0.70
C GLU A 59 -4.57 7.05 0.49
N MET A 60 -3.56 6.53 1.18
CA MET A 60 -3.73 5.57 2.25
C MET A 60 -2.76 5.84 3.40
N VAL A 61 -3.10 5.38 4.58
CA VAL A 61 -2.30 5.53 5.81
C VAL A 61 -1.81 4.15 6.27
N VAL A 62 -0.55 4.08 6.71
CA VAL A 62 0.01 2.88 7.33
C VAL A 62 -0.56 2.71 8.73
N VAL A 63 -1.50 1.78 8.91
CA VAL A 63 -2.19 1.57 10.20
C VAL A 63 -1.71 0.34 10.97
N ARG A 64 -0.96 -0.54 10.31
CA ARG A 64 -0.46 -1.77 10.93
C ARG A 64 0.89 -2.18 10.35
N LYS A 65 1.80 -2.62 11.23
CA LYS A 65 3.07 -3.26 10.88
C LYS A 65 3.07 -4.70 11.40
N THR A 66 3.56 -5.63 10.60
CA THR A 66 3.77 -7.04 10.96
C THR A 66 5.13 -7.51 10.46
N ASN A 67 5.53 -8.73 10.81
CA ASN A 67 6.78 -9.30 10.33
C ASN A 67 6.83 -9.49 8.80
N ASP A 68 5.68 -9.69 8.17
CA ASP A 68 5.60 -10.03 6.75
C ASP A 68 5.08 -8.88 5.87
N GLY A 69 4.83 -7.70 6.45
CA GLY A 69 4.29 -6.56 5.71
C GLY A 69 3.45 -5.57 6.50
N TYR A 70 2.67 -4.76 5.77
CA TYR A 70 1.97 -3.58 6.29
C TYR A 70 0.49 -3.59 5.91
N GLY A 71 -0.35 -3.16 6.85
CA GLY A 71 -1.75 -2.84 6.61
C GLY A 71 -1.89 -1.36 6.28
N LEU A 72 -2.52 -1.08 5.14
CA LEU A 72 -2.80 0.25 4.62
C LEU A 72 -4.31 0.47 4.67
N GLN A 73 -4.75 1.62 5.17
CA GLN A 73 -6.17 1.97 5.26
C GLN A 73 -6.46 3.21 4.42
N PHE A 74 -7.64 3.31 3.82
CA PHE A 74 -8.07 4.56 3.19
C PHE A 74 -8.03 5.68 4.22
N ASP A 75 -7.47 6.84 3.83
CA ASP A 75 -7.57 8.02 4.67
C ASP A 75 -9.04 8.45 4.73
N GLN A 76 -9.66 8.34 5.92
CA GLN A 76 -11.06 8.72 6.10
C GLN A 76 -11.23 10.22 6.33
N ASN A 77 -10.17 11.02 6.22
CA ASN A 77 -10.20 12.48 6.37
C ASN A 77 -10.57 13.25 5.08
N GLY A 78 -11.10 12.58 4.06
CA GLY A 78 -11.74 13.26 2.93
C GLY A 78 -13.10 13.83 3.31
N ASP A 79 -13.11 15.00 3.95
CA ASP A 79 -14.25 15.94 3.99
C ASP A 79 -14.19 16.89 2.78
#